data_AF-A0A8I1ZV39-F1
#
_entry.id   AF-A0A8I1ZV39-F1
#
_cell.length_a   1.000
_cell.length_b   1.000
_cell.length_c   1.000
_cell.angle_alpha   90.00
_cell.angle_beta   90.00
_cell.angle_gamma   90.00
#
_symmetry.space_group_name_H-M   'P 1'
#
loop_
_entity.id
_entity.type
_entity.pdbx_description
1 polymer ?
#
loop_
_entity_poly.entity_id
_entity_poly.type
_entity_poly.pdbx_seq_one_letter_code
_entity_poly.pdbx_strand_id
1 'polypeptide(L)'
;MNIRFIDKHRDFQITYDRLLELKNSFVLDQHQQFLCRALRQDGNWRLKERILEFAIDIRKPTDDFIENICAVMTNRNTSINARILAADALRVVVPRKVRQTMAYPTFRGASVLRVMKDILKAPEVPELHEAVTRALKAIQEGS
;
A
#
# COMPACT_ATOMS: atom_id res chain seq x y z
N MET A 1 -23.13 27.32 6.45
CA MET A 1 -23.38 25.86 6.43
C MET A 1 -22.51 25.24 7.53
N ASN A 2 -23.13 24.69 8.56
CA ASN A 2 -22.46 24.35 9.83
C ASN A 2 -22.02 22.87 9.78
N ILE A 3 -20.72 22.60 9.61
CA ILE A 3 -20.18 21.24 9.65
C ILE A 3 -19.87 20.93 11.12
N ARG A 4 -20.77 20.17 11.77
CA ARG A 4 -20.52 19.64 13.11
C ARG A 4 -19.65 18.40 13.01
N PHE A 5 -18.44 18.53 13.54
CA PHE A 5 -17.60 17.42 13.96
C PHE A 5 -18.02 16.92 15.36
N ILE A 6 -17.64 15.67 15.65
CA ILE A 6 -17.61 14.94 16.94
C ILE A 6 -18.88 14.15 17.23
N ASP A 7 -18.91 12.87 17.65
CA ASP A 7 -18.01 11.71 17.80
C ASP A 7 -18.88 10.64 18.51
N LYS A 8 -18.49 9.35 18.45
CA LYS A 8 -18.74 8.24 19.39
C LYS A 8 -19.14 6.93 18.70
N HIS A 9 -18.19 5.99 18.69
CA HIS A 9 -18.39 4.54 18.70
C HIS A 9 -19.54 3.99 17.86
N ARG A 10 -19.31 3.73 16.55
CA ARG A 10 -19.90 2.62 15.77
C ARG A 10 -19.42 2.72 14.31
N ASP A 11 -19.00 1.57 13.78
CA ASP A 11 -18.88 1.24 12.37
C ASP A 11 -18.06 2.19 11.47
N PHE A 12 -16.73 2.09 11.58
CA PHE A 12 -15.85 2.42 10.45
C PHE A 12 -15.96 1.31 9.39
N GLN A 13 -17.14 1.10 8.82
CA GLN A 13 -17.22 0.51 7.49
C GLN A 13 -16.61 1.54 6.55
N ILE A 14 -15.40 1.25 6.11
CA ILE A 14 -14.71 2.12 5.18
C ILE A 14 -15.43 1.99 3.84
N THR A 15 -16.11 3.06 3.45
CA THR A 15 -16.83 3.10 2.18
C THR A 15 -15.90 3.52 1.05
N TYR A 16 -16.18 2.98 -0.12
CA TYR A 16 -15.52 3.39 -1.35
C TYR A 16 -15.68 4.89 -1.62
N ASP A 17 -16.86 5.45 -1.32
CA ASP A 17 -17.15 6.88 -1.51
C ASP A 17 -16.22 7.75 -0.68
N ARG A 18 -15.98 7.38 0.58
CA ARG A 18 -15.06 8.13 1.43
C ARG A 18 -13.64 8.08 0.90
N LEU A 19 -13.18 6.93 0.41
CA LEU A 19 -11.86 6.82 -0.22
C LEU A 19 -11.75 7.71 -1.46
N LEU A 20 -12.79 7.76 -2.28
CA LEU A 20 -12.84 8.59 -3.49
C LEU A 20 -12.83 10.09 -3.16
N GLU A 21 -13.58 10.53 -2.14
CA GLU A 21 -13.51 11.90 -1.63
C GLU A 21 -12.10 12.30 -1.22
N LEU A 22 -11.41 11.43 -0.46
CA LEU A 22 -10.05 11.70 0.01
C LEU A 22 -9.06 11.80 -1.16
N LYS A 23 -9.21 10.94 -2.17
CA LYS A 23 -8.43 11.00 -3.40
C LYS A 23 -8.67 12.32 -4.14
N ASN A 24 -9.94 12.64 -4.43
CA ASN A 24 -10.31 13.82 -5.21
C ASN A 24 -9.95 15.13 -4.51
N SER A 25 -9.87 15.11 -3.18
CA SER A 25 -9.42 16.24 -2.37
C SER A 25 -7.89 16.32 -2.22
N PHE A 26 -7.13 15.39 -2.81
CA PHE A 26 -5.66 15.30 -2.75
C PHE A 26 -5.08 15.23 -1.31
N VAL A 27 -5.83 14.67 -0.37
CA VAL A 27 -5.45 14.60 1.06
C VAL A 27 -5.03 13.20 1.52
N LEU A 28 -4.84 12.24 0.61
CA LEU A 28 -4.46 10.86 0.96
C LEU A 28 -3.23 10.78 1.86
N ASP A 29 -2.26 11.68 1.67
CA ASP A 29 -1.06 11.80 2.52
C ASP A 29 -1.40 11.96 4.02
N GLN A 30 -2.46 12.70 4.36
CA GLN A 30 -2.89 12.98 5.74
C GLN A 30 -3.72 11.85 6.36
N HIS A 31 -4.19 10.91 5.53
CA HIS A 31 -5.13 9.87 5.95
C HIS A 31 -4.55 8.46 5.86
N GLN A 32 -3.22 8.31 5.83
CA GLN A 32 -2.56 7.01 5.72
C GLN A 32 -2.90 6.05 6.88
N GLN A 33 -3.08 6.55 8.11
CA GLN A 33 -3.52 5.71 9.23
C GLN A 33 -4.87 5.03 8.95
N PHE A 34 -5.79 5.76 8.31
CA PHE A 34 -7.08 5.24 7.90
C PHE A 34 -6.92 4.19 6.77
N LEU A 35 -6.07 4.45 5.78
CA LEU A 35 -5.76 3.50 4.71
C LEU A 35 -5.14 2.20 5.26
N CYS A 36 -4.22 2.28 6.22
CA CYS A 36 -3.63 1.12 6.88
C CYS A 36 -4.67 0.26 7.61
N ARG A 37 -5.71 0.87 8.21
CA ARG A 37 -6.79 0.11 8.86
C ARG A 37 -7.61 -0.67 7.82
N ALA A 38 -7.94 -0.03 6.71
CA ALA A 38 -8.66 -0.68 5.60
C ALA A 38 -7.89 -1.85 4.98
N LEU A 39 -6.57 -1.69 4.76
CA LEU A 39 -5.74 -2.76 4.19
C LEU A 39 -5.68 -4.00 5.09
N ARG A 40 -5.78 -3.82 6.41
CA ARG A 40 -5.79 -4.91 7.41
C ARG A 40 -7.15 -5.57 7.59
N GLN A 41 -8.24 -4.88 7.26
CA GLN A 41 -9.57 -5.46 7.41
C GLN A 41 -9.79 -6.59 6.39
N ASP A 42 -10.36 -7.67 6.88
CA ASP A 42 -10.84 -8.78 6.06
C ASP A 42 -12.27 -8.48 5.58
N GLY A 43 -12.66 -9.05 4.44
CA GLY A 43 -14.03 -8.99 3.93
C GLY A 43 -14.33 -7.92 2.87
N ASN A 44 -13.52 -6.86 2.74
CA ASN A 44 -13.70 -5.86 1.66
C ASN A 44 -12.52 -5.85 0.69
N TRP A 45 -12.41 -6.91 -0.12
CA TRP A 45 -11.35 -7.06 -1.12
C TRP A 45 -11.33 -5.90 -2.12
N ARG A 46 -12.50 -5.41 -2.53
CA ARG A 46 -12.62 -4.32 -3.51
C ARG A 46 -12.08 -3.01 -2.97
N LEU A 47 -12.38 -2.67 -1.72
CA LEU A 47 -11.79 -1.49 -1.07
C LEU A 47 -10.27 -1.62 -0.98
N LYS A 48 -9.76 -2.80 -0.59
CA LYS A 48 -8.32 -3.06 -0.49
C LYS A 48 -7.62 -2.79 -1.81
N GLU A 49 -8.14 -3.33 -2.92
CA GLU A 49 -7.60 -3.08 -4.26
C GLU A 49 -7.62 -1.59 -4.63
N ARG A 50 -8.72 -0.89 -4.35
CA ARG A 50 -8.82 0.56 -4.62
C ARG A 50 -7.83 1.40 -3.84
N ILE A 51 -7.55 1.03 -2.59
CA ILE A 51 -6.51 1.70 -1.80
C ILE A 51 -5.13 1.48 -2.42
N LEU A 52 -4.84 0.27 -2.87
CA LEU A 52 -3.56 -0.04 -3.52
C LEU A 52 -3.41 0.71 -4.85
N GLU A 53 -4.47 0.79 -5.65
CA GLU A 53 -4.48 1.62 -6.86
C GLU A 53 -4.23 3.09 -6.55
N PHE A 54 -4.85 3.64 -5.50
CA PHE A 54 -4.70 5.05 -5.12
C PHE A 54 -3.41 5.33 -4.34
N ALA A 55 -2.69 4.30 -3.91
CA ALA A 55 -1.42 4.46 -3.22
C ALA A 55 -0.38 5.19 -4.07
N ILE A 56 -0.49 5.12 -5.40
CA ILE A 56 0.39 5.83 -6.33
C ILE A 56 0.26 7.36 -6.22
N ASP A 57 -0.81 7.87 -5.62
CA ASP A 57 -1.05 9.31 -5.44
C ASP A 57 -0.45 9.83 -4.11
N ILE A 58 0.04 8.95 -3.23
CA ILE A 58 0.64 9.33 -1.93
C ILE A 58 2.07 9.83 -2.10
N ARG A 59 2.28 11.12 -1.81
CA ARG A 59 3.57 11.80 -2.04
C ARG A 59 4.57 11.59 -0.91
N LYS A 60 4.10 11.47 0.33
CA LYS A 60 4.88 11.33 1.57
C LYS A 60 4.48 10.03 2.30
N PRO A 61 4.83 8.87 1.75
CA PRO A 61 4.45 7.59 2.35
C PRO A 61 5.11 7.42 3.73
N THR A 62 4.31 6.99 4.69
CA THR A 62 4.75 6.61 6.04
C THR A 62 5.29 5.18 6.02
N ASP A 63 6.16 4.86 6.99
CA ASP A 63 6.69 3.50 7.14
C ASP A 63 5.56 2.49 7.38
N ASP A 64 4.62 2.82 8.27
CA ASP A 64 3.41 2.03 8.52
C ASP A 64 2.64 1.72 7.24
N PHE A 65 2.46 2.70 6.35
CA PHE A 65 1.71 2.49 5.11
C PHE A 65 2.44 1.54 4.16
N ILE A 66 3.75 1.73 4.01
CA ILE A 66 4.59 0.81 3.23
C ILE A 66 4.57 -0.60 3.82
N GLU A 67 4.64 -0.72 5.15
CA GLU A 67 4.58 -2.00 5.85
C GLU A 67 3.25 -2.72 5.60
N ASN A 68 2.12 -1.99 5.63
CA ASN A 68 0.80 -2.55 5.35
C ASN A 68 0.63 -2.98 3.89
N ILE A 69 1.18 -2.24 2.92
CA ILE A 69 1.19 -2.69 1.52
C ILE A 69 2.05 -3.96 1.38
N CYS A 70 3.21 -4.01 2.04
CA CYS A 70 4.08 -5.18 2.03
C CYS A 70 3.41 -6.41 2.67
N ALA A 71 2.64 -6.20 3.73
CA ALA A 71 1.81 -7.24 4.34
C ALA A 71 0.79 -7.83 3.36
N VAL A 72 0.17 -6.98 2.52
CA VAL A 72 -0.77 -7.45 1.48
C VAL A 72 -0.04 -8.29 0.42
N MET A 73 1.09 -7.80 -0.11
CA MET A 73 1.87 -8.49 -1.15
C MET A 73 2.37 -9.87 -0.69
N THR A 74 2.80 -9.98 0.57
CA THR A 74 3.40 -11.20 1.13
C THR A 74 2.37 -12.21 1.66
N ASN A 75 1.13 -11.79 1.90
CA ASN A 75 0.09 -12.68 2.42
C ASN A 75 -0.51 -13.56 1.30
N ARG A 76 -0.22 -14.86 1.34
CA ARG A 76 -0.72 -15.86 0.39
C ARG A 76 -2.23 -16.11 0.44
N ASN A 77 -2.90 -15.69 1.52
CA ASN A 77 -4.36 -15.76 1.62
C ASN A 77 -5.06 -14.56 0.96
N THR A 78 -4.29 -13.54 0.55
CA THR A 78 -4.82 -12.41 -0.23
C THR A 78 -5.00 -12.82 -1.68
N SER A 79 -6.05 -12.31 -2.35
CA SER A 79 -6.24 -12.48 -3.78
C SER A 79 -4.97 -12.09 -4.55
N ILE A 80 -4.71 -12.82 -5.64
CA ILE A 80 -3.52 -12.56 -6.44
C ILE A 80 -3.49 -11.15 -7.02
N ASN A 81 -4.66 -10.63 -7.42
CA ASN A 81 -4.81 -9.27 -7.93
C ASN A 81 -4.39 -8.21 -6.90
N ALA A 82 -4.82 -8.36 -5.64
CA ALA A 82 -4.40 -7.45 -4.59
C ALA A 82 -2.89 -7.55 -4.28
N ARG A 83 -2.29 -8.75 -4.39
CA ARG A 83 -0.83 -8.90 -4.25
C ARG A 83 -0.06 -8.21 -5.38
N ILE A 84 -0.57 -8.30 -6.62
CA ILE A 84 -0.02 -7.59 -7.79
C ILE A 84 -0.13 -6.08 -7.61
N LEU A 85 -1.33 -5.58 -7.25
CA LEU A 85 -1.55 -4.16 -6.99
C LEU A 85 -0.67 -3.64 -5.84
N ALA A 86 -0.39 -4.45 -4.83
CA ALA A 86 0.53 -4.11 -3.77
C ALA A 86 1.98 -3.99 -4.27
N ALA A 87 2.43 -4.88 -5.15
CA ALA A 87 3.75 -4.74 -5.79
C ALA A 87 3.83 -3.46 -6.64
N ASP A 88 2.79 -3.15 -7.43
CA ASP A 88 2.71 -1.93 -8.23
C ASP A 88 2.65 -0.65 -7.39
N ALA A 89 1.96 -0.68 -6.23
CA ALA A 89 1.98 0.41 -5.27
C ALA A 89 3.39 0.62 -4.70
N LEU A 90 4.05 -0.45 -4.24
CA LEU A 90 5.42 -0.40 -3.68
C LEU A 90 6.44 0.11 -4.70
N ARG A 91 6.29 -0.23 -5.99
CA ARG A 91 7.08 0.31 -7.09
C ARG A 91 7.14 1.84 -7.10
N VAL A 92 6.07 2.50 -6.63
CA VAL A 92 5.94 3.97 -6.62
C VAL A 92 6.28 4.57 -5.26
N VAL A 93 5.75 4.00 -4.17
CA VAL A 93 5.90 4.61 -2.83
C VAL A 93 7.28 4.39 -2.22
N VAL A 94 7.94 3.26 -2.49
CA VAL A 94 9.27 2.97 -1.93
C VAL A 94 10.33 3.95 -2.45
N PRO A 95 10.47 4.23 -3.78
CA PRO A 95 11.42 5.25 -4.25
C PRO A 95 11.17 6.63 -3.63
N ARG A 96 9.89 7.02 -3.44
CA ARG A 96 9.54 8.29 -2.78
C ARG A 96 10.05 8.33 -1.34
N LYS A 97 9.89 7.24 -0.60
CA LYS A 97 10.38 7.11 0.77
C LYS A 97 11.91 7.13 0.84
N VAL A 98 12.58 6.40 -0.05
CA VAL A 98 14.04 6.36 -0.12
C VAL A 98 14.59 7.77 -0.38
N ARG A 99 14.07 8.49 -1.38
CA ARG A 99 14.49 9.88 -1.63
C ARG A 99 14.26 10.84 -0.45
N GLN A 100 13.29 10.56 0.41
CA GLN A 100 12.99 11.38 1.59
C GLN A 100 13.90 11.08 2.79
N THR A 101 14.37 9.84 2.91
CA THR A 101 15.03 9.34 4.13
C THR A 101 16.46 8.85 3.89
N MET A 102 16.85 8.71 2.63
CA MET A 102 18.09 8.06 2.16
C MET A 102 18.26 6.62 2.68
N ALA A 103 17.14 5.96 3.05
CA ALA A 103 17.14 4.61 3.58
C ALA A 103 15.99 3.77 2.99
N TYR A 104 16.23 2.47 2.82
CA TYR A 104 15.18 1.55 2.41
C TYR A 104 14.21 1.28 3.56
N PRO A 105 12.89 1.38 3.32
CA PRO A 105 11.90 1.00 4.32
C PRO A 105 12.01 -0.49 4.65
N THR A 106 11.59 -0.85 5.85
CA THR A 106 11.63 -2.21 6.37
C THR A 106 10.23 -2.80 6.56
N PHE A 107 10.13 -4.12 6.42
CA PHE A 107 8.96 -4.92 6.76
C PHE A 107 9.42 -6.08 7.64
N ARG A 108 8.88 -6.18 8.87
CA ARG A 108 9.23 -7.22 9.85
C ARG A 108 10.75 -7.42 10.03
N GLY A 109 11.50 -6.32 10.11
CA GLY A 109 12.96 -6.33 10.32
C GLY A 109 13.82 -6.62 9.07
N ALA A 110 13.21 -6.89 7.90
CA ALA A 110 13.92 -7.02 6.63
C ALA A 110 13.66 -5.81 5.73
N SER A 111 14.62 -5.41 4.89
CA SER A 111 14.36 -4.35 3.90
C SER A 111 13.31 -4.82 2.88
N VAL A 112 12.47 -3.90 2.40
CA VAL A 112 11.44 -4.22 1.38
C VAL A 112 12.07 -4.81 0.12
N LEU A 113 13.29 -4.39 -0.26
CA LEU A 113 14.06 -4.98 -1.35
C LEU A 113 14.34 -6.47 -1.13
N ARG A 114 14.74 -6.86 0.08
CA ARG A 114 14.99 -8.27 0.41
C ARG A 114 13.70 -9.08 0.33
N VAL A 115 12.61 -8.56 0.89
CA VAL A 115 11.29 -9.21 0.86
C VAL A 115 10.84 -9.49 -0.57
N MET A 116 10.97 -8.51 -1.46
CA MET A 116 10.64 -8.68 -2.89
C MET A 116 11.53 -9.73 -3.57
N LYS A 117 12.84 -9.74 -3.29
CA LYS A 117 13.75 -10.76 -3.82
C LYS A 117 13.39 -12.17 -3.34
N ASP A 118 12.89 -12.30 -2.11
CA ASP A 118 12.47 -13.59 -1.57
C ASP A 118 11.17 -14.07 -2.22
N ILE A 119 10.25 -13.17 -2.60
CA ILE A 119 9.07 -13.52 -3.42
C ILE A 119 9.50 -14.07 -4.79
N LEU A 120 10.48 -13.46 -5.44
CA LEU A 120 10.94 -13.93 -6.77
C LEU A 120 11.60 -15.31 -6.74
N LYS A 121 12.02 -15.80 -5.57
CA LYS A 121 12.59 -17.15 -5.38
C LYS A 121 11.52 -18.20 -5.05
N ALA A 122 10.33 -17.75 -4.64
CA ALA A 122 9.23 -18.65 -4.30
C ALA A 122 8.48 -19.09 -5.57
N PRO A 123 7.84 -20.28 -5.54
CA PRO A 123 6.94 -20.71 -6.61
C PRO A 123 5.64 -19.90 -6.53
N GLU A 124 5.66 -18.72 -7.15
CA GLU A 124 4.53 -17.81 -7.27
C GLU A 124 4.07 -17.76 -8.73
N VAL A 125 2.87 -17.22 -8.97
CA VAL A 125 2.36 -17.12 -10.34
C VAL A 125 3.17 -16.11 -11.17
N PRO A 126 3.28 -16.30 -12.50
CA PRO A 126 4.08 -15.44 -13.37
C PRO A 126 3.75 -13.94 -13.27
N GLU A 127 2.46 -13.60 -13.16
CA GLU A 127 1.98 -12.22 -13.14
C GLU A 127 2.47 -11.46 -11.89
N LEU A 128 2.52 -12.14 -10.74
CA LEU A 128 3.08 -11.56 -9.52
C LEU A 128 4.60 -11.43 -9.62
N HIS A 129 5.27 -12.42 -10.20
CA HIS A 129 6.72 -12.37 -10.43
C HIS A 129 7.11 -11.18 -11.30
N GLU A 130 6.34 -10.94 -12.37
CA GLU A 130 6.55 -9.81 -13.27
C GLU A 130 6.32 -8.46 -12.56
N ALA A 131 5.24 -8.34 -11.78
CA ALA A 131 4.94 -7.13 -11.02
C ALA A 131 6.04 -6.81 -9.98
N VAL A 132 6.52 -7.81 -9.25
CA VAL A 132 7.59 -7.66 -8.27
C VAL A 132 8.94 -7.34 -8.96
N THR A 133 9.20 -7.92 -10.13
CA THR A 133 10.40 -7.61 -10.92
C THR A 133 10.40 -6.15 -11.38
N ARG A 134 9.28 -5.64 -11.89
CA ARG A 134 9.12 -4.21 -12.23
C ARG A 134 9.27 -3.31 -11.00
N ALA A 135 8.74 -3.74 -9.86
CA ALA A 135 8.87 -3.01 -8.59
C ALA A 135 10.34 -2.89 -8.16
N LEU A 136 11.07 -4.00 -8.13
CA LEU A 136 12.49 -4.02 -7.78
C LEU A 136 13.32 -3.12 -8.68
N LYS A 137 13.13 -3.21 -10.00
CA LYS A 137 13.85 -2.38 -10.97
C LYS A 137 13.64 -0.89 -10.69
N ALA A 138 12.39 -0.44 -10.54
CA ALA A 138 12.10 0.96 -10.27
C ALA A 138 12.63 1.44 -8.91
N ILE A 139 12.63 0.57 -7.89
CA ILE A 139 13.23 0.88 -6.60
C ILE A 139 14.72 1.10 -6.76
N GLN A 140 15.43 0.20 -7.45
CA GLN A 140 16.88 0.32 -7.63
C GLN A 140 17.27 1.53 -8.49
N GLU A 141 16.49 1.87 -9.52
CA GLU A 141 16.76 3.00 -10.41
C GLU A 141 16.30 4.36 -9.84
N GLY A 142 15.29 4.35 -8.96
CA GLY A 142 14.67 5.54 -8.40
C GLY A 142 15.11 5.90 -6.98
N SER A 143 15.99 5.10 -6.37
CA SER A 143 16.65 5.33 -5.08
C SER A 143 17.80 6.33 -5.18
#